data_AF-A0A0Q4XRD7-F1
#
_entry.id   AF-A0A0Q4XRD7-F1
#
_cell.length_a   1.000
_cell.length_b   1.000
_cell.length_c   1.000
_cell.angle_alpha   90.00
_cell.angle_beta   90.00
_cell.angle_gamma   90.00
#
_symmetry.space_group_name_H-M   'P 1'
#
loop_
_entity.id
_entity.type
_entity.pdbx_description
1 polymer ?
#
loop_
_entity_poly.entity_id
_entity_poly.type
_entity_poly.pdbx_seq_one_letter_code
_entity_poly.pdbx_strand_id
1 'polypeptide(L)'
;MNIKTLLAASAIALSLPLAAQAQGLVRGAERGAQDGADAAGPLGAIVGGAVGAATGTVGGILGVDDRPRFRQYVTRERHSSYAYDGDVRVGATLPGTGVTYYDVPSEYNARGARYTIVNDRPVLVDRSRRIVEVID
;
A
#
# COMPACT_ATOMS: atom_id res chain seq x y z
N MET A 1 48.82 9.60 14.24
CA MET A 1 47.69 8.71 13.91
C MET A 1 46.86 9.43 12.86
N ASN A 2 46.75 8.83 11.66
CA ASN A 2 46.54 9.56 10.41
C ASN A 2 45.05 9.79 10.11
N ILE A 3 44.70 11.01 9.71
CA ILE A 3 43.34 11.50 9.44
C ILE A 3 42.61 10.80 8.26
N LYS A 4 43.29 9.85 7.60
CA LYS A 4 42.81 9.13 6.41
C LYS A 4 41.79 8.02 6.71
N THR A 5 41.58 7.62 7.97
CA THR A 5 40.64 6.54 8.33
C THR A 5 39.20 7.02 8.61
N LEU A 6 38.97 8.33 8.77
CA LEU A 6 37.63 8.87 9.03
C LEU A 6 36.77 9.07 7.76
N LEU A 7 37.38 9.02 6.57
CA LEU A 7 36.66 9.22 5.30
C LEU A 7 35.96 7.96 4.75
N ALA A 8 36.22 6.79 5.34
CA ALA A 8 35.63 5.53 4.85
C ALA A 8 34.22 5.24 5.40
N ALA A 9 33.78 5.93 6.47
CA ALA A 9 32.48 5.68 7.09
C ALA A 9 31.32 6.45 6.45
N SER A 10 31.59 7.59 5.81
CA SER A 10 30.53 8.47 5.27
C SER A 10 30.05 8.10 3.87
N ALA A 11 30.74 7.20 3.16
CA ALA A 11 30.37 6.79 1.81
C ALA A 11 29.25 5.73 1.75
N ILE A 12 28.88 5.13 2.89
CA ILE A 12 27.82 4.10 2.96
C ILE A 12 26.43 4.72 3.16
N ALA A 13 26.33 5.99 3.58
CA ALA A 13 25.06 6.62 3.90
C ALA A 13 24.25 7.09 2.68
N LEU A 14 24.87 7.18 1.49
CA LEU A 14 24.25 7.78 0.30
C LEU A 14 23.58 6.76 -0.64
N SER A 15 23.58 5.46 -0.30
CA SER A 15 22.96 4.39 -1.12
C SER A 15 21.71 3.76 -0.51
N LEU A 16 21.18 4.32 0.60
CA LEU A 16 20.08 3.71 1.37
C LEU A 16 18.62 3.95 0.91
N PRO A 17 18.26 4.53 -0.27
CA PRO A 17 16.84 4.58 -0.64
C PRO A 17 16.22 3.19 -0.88
N LEU A 18 17.01 2.20 -1.26
CA LEU A 18 16.51 0.83 -1.51
C LEU A 18 16.38 -0.01 -0.24
N ALA A 19 17.19 0.27 0.79
CA ALA A 19 17.10 -0.41 2.08
C ALA A 19 15.92 0.08 2.91
N ALA A 20 15.60 1.38 2.87
CA ALA A 20 14.47 1.95 3.60
C ALA A 20 13.12 1.31 3.18
N GLN A 21 12.96 1.03 1.88
CA GLN A 21 11.76 0.40 1.36
C GLN A 21 11.67 -1.08 1.74
N ALA A 22 12.80 -1.79 1.78
CA ALA A 22 12.87 -3.17 2.31
C ALA A 22 12.64 -3.23 3.83
N GLN A 23 13.09 -2.22 4.59
CA GLN A 23 12.95 -2.15 6.04
C GLN A 23 11.49 -2.04 6.49
N GLY A 24 10.61 -1.39 5.72
CA GLY A 24 9.17 -1.35 6.03
C GLY A 24 8.51 -2.73 5.92
N LEU A 25 8.87 -3.48 4.86
CA LEU A 25 8.41 -4.85 4.62
C LEU A 25 8.88 -5.80 5.73
N VAL A 26 10.18 -5.75 6.04
CA VAL A 26 10.81 -6.62 7.04
C VAL A 26 10.27 -6.30 8.44
N ARG A 27 10.19 -5.01 8.83
CA ARG A 27 9.62 -4.63 10.13
C ARG A 27 8.14 -4.95 10.25
N GLY A 28 7.37 -4.79 9.16
CA GLY A 28 5.97 -5.18 9.12
C GLY A 28 5.81 -6.69 9.30
N ALA A 29 6.63 -7.48 8.60
CA ALA A 29 6.64 -8.93 8.70
C ALA A 29 7.01 -9.40 10.11
N GLU A 30 8.06 -8.84 10.70
CA GLU A 30 8.50 -9.17 12.05
C GLU A 30 7.42 -8.85 13.08
N ARG A 31 6.82 -7.66 13.01
CA ARG A 31 5.78 -7.25 13.96
C ARG A 31 4.51 -8.09 13.83
N GLY A 32 4.07 -8.33 12.60
CA GLY A 32 2.93 -9.19 12.34
C GLY A 32 3.20 -10.64 12.77
N ALA A 33 4.42 -11.15 12.59
CA ALA A 33 4.78 -12.48 13.06
C ALA A 33 4.77 -12.57 14.58
N GLN A 34 5.24 -11.54 15.27
CA GLN A 34 5.21 -11.44 16.72
C GLN A 34 3.76 -11.46 17.24
N ASP A 35 2.92 -10.54 16.75
CA ASP A 35 1.53 -10.40 17.17
C ASP A 35 0.71 -11.67 16.85
N GLY A 36 0.99 -12.30 15.71
CA GLY A 36 0.37 -13.55 15.31
C GLY A 36 0.82 -14.74 16.19
N ALA A 37 2.09 -14.78 16.58
CA ALA A 37 2.61 -15.80 17.50
C ALA A 37 1.92 -15.73 18.86
N ASP A 38 1.72 -14.52 19.37
CA ASP A 38 1.06 -14.29 20.65
C ASP A 38 -0.42 -14.72 20.61
N ALA A 39 -1.09 -14.57 19.46
CA ALA A 39 -2.49 -14.91 19.30
C ALA A 39 -2.75 -16.42 19.09
N ALA A 40 -1.93 -17.11 18.29
CA ALA A 40 -2.22 -18.48 17.87
C ALA A 40 -0.98 -19.40 17.78
N GLY A 41 0.12 -19.01 18.43
CA GLY A 41 1.36 -19.77 18.41
C GLY A 41 2.04 -19.77 17.03
N PRO A 42 2.88 -20.78 16.73
CA PRO A 42 3.72 -20.77 15.53
C PRO A 42 2.97 -20.58 14.21
N LEU A 43 1.74 -21.09 14.11
CA LEU A 43 0.91 -20.91 12.91
C LEU A 43 0.45 -19.46 12.75
N GLY A 44 0.09 -18.79 13.86
CA GLY A 44 -0.25 -17.39 13.85
C GLY A 44 0.93 -16.51 13.47
N ALA A 45 2.16 -16.90 13.83
CA ALA A 45 3.36 -16.16 13.44
C ALA A 45 3.59 -16.12 11.92
N ILE A 46 3.33 -17.24 11.24
CA ILE A 46 3.49 -17.31 9.78
C ILE A 46 2.45 -16.44 9.07
N VAL A 47 1.18 -16.55 9.49
CA VAL A 47 0.07 -15.79 8.89
C VAL A 47 0.21 -14.31 9.22
N GLY A 48 0.48 -14.00 10.48
CA GLY A 48 0.69 -12.64 10.97
C GLY A 48 1.89 -11.99 10.29
N GLY A 49 2.99 -12.71 10.05
CA GLY A 49 4.15 -12.18 9.34
C GLY A 49 3.87 -11.86 7.88
N ALA A 50 3.11 -12.70 7.18
CA ALA A 50 2.71 -12.42 5.80
C ALA A 50 1.76 -11.20 5.72
N VAL A 51 0.78 -11.11 6.62
CA VAL A 51 -0.14 -9.98 6.69
C VAL A 51 0.58 -8.70 7.12
N GLY A 52 1.47 -8.79 8.10
CA GLY A 52 2.30 -7.69 8.57
C GLY A 52 3.27 -7.18 7.50
N ALA A 53 3.83 -8.06 6.67
CA ALA A 53 4.64 -7.68 5.51
C ALA A 53 3.83 -6.88 4.48
N ALA A 54 2.59 -7.32 4.22
CA ALA A 54 1.68 -6.65 3.29
C ALA A 54 1.14 -5.32 3.83
N THR A 55 1.02 -5.18 5.15
CA THR A 55 0.50 -3.98 5.82
C THR A 55 1.62 -3.01 6.24
N GLY A 56 2.87 -3.49 6.33
CA GLY A 56 4.06 -2.72 6.70
C GLY A 56 4.55 -1.74 5.63
N THR A 57 3.98 -1.81 4.41
CA THR A 57 4.05 -0.69 3.47
C THR A 57 3.02 0.35 3.88
N VAL A 58 3.47 1.38 4.61
CA VAL A 58 2.62 2.49 5.08
C VAL A 58 1.89 3.22 3.92
N GLY A 59 2.15 2.88 2.65
CA GLY A 59 1.52 3.43 1.45
C GLY A 59 0.36 2.63 0.84
N GLY A 60 0.24 1.31 1.07
CA GLY A 60 -0.61 0.45 0.23
C GLY A 60 0.07 0.06 -1.10
N ILE A 61 -0.70 -0.25 -2.14
CA ILE A 61 -0.16 -0.53 -3.49
C ILE A 61 0.30 0.77 -4.18
N LEU A 62 -0.27 1.91 -3.78
CA LEU A 62 0.37 3.19 -4.03
C LEU A 62 1.52 3.36 -3.05
N GLY A 63 2.69 3.78 -3.54
CA GLY A 63 3.76 4.20 -2.64
C GLY A 63 3.31 5.34 -1.71
N VAL A 64 4.01 5.52 -0.59
CA VAL A 64 3.70 6.57 0.41
C VAL A 64 3.67 7.97 -0.25
N ASP A 65 4.53 8.20 -1.25
CA ASP A 65 4.61 9.45 -2.00
C ASP A 65 3.54 9.58 -3.11
N ASP A 66 3.06 8.45 -3.63
CA ASP A 66 2.13 8.42 -4.76
C ASP A 66 0.68 8.61 -4.32
N ARG A 67 0.31 8.17 -3.12
CA ARG A 67 -1.07 8.26 -2.60
C ARG A 67 -1.61 9.70 -2.59
N PRO A 68 -0.92 10.72 -2.04
CA PRO A 68 -1.42 12.10 -2.06
C PRO A 68 -1.56 12.67 -3.47
N ARG A 69 -0.62 12.33 -4.37
CA ARG A 69 -0.66 12.77 -5.77
C ARG A 69 -1.83 12.14 -6.51
N PHE A 70 -2.04 10.84 -6.31
CA PHE A 70 -3.15 10.10 -6.90
C PHE A 70 -4.50 10.66 -6.44
N ARG A 71 -4.63 11.00 -5.16
CA ARG A 71 -5.83 11.67 -4.66
C ARG A 71 -6.11 12.97 -5.40
N GLN A 72 -5.11 13.83 -5.58
CA GLN A 72 -5.28 15.07 -6.32
C GLN A 72 -5.65 14.83 -7.79
N TYR A 73 -5.08 13.80 -8.41
CA TYR A 73 -5.44 13.38 -9.77
C TYR A 73 -6.93 13.00 -9.85
N VAL A 74 -7.41 12.10 -8.97
CA VAL A 74 -8.81 11.67 -8.97
C VAL A 74 -9.77 12.84 -8.70
N THR A 75 -9.45 13.71 -7.74
CA THR A 75 -10.25 14.91 -7.44
C THR A 75 -10.33 15.87 -8.64
N ARG A 76 -9.26 15.97 -9.45
CA ARG A 76 -9.22 16.82 -10.64
C ARG A 76 -10.05 16.26 -11.78
N GLU A 77 -10.02 14.94 -11.96
CA GLU A 77 -10.73 14.26 -13.04
C GLU A 77 -12.26 14.30 -12.84
N ARG A 78 -12.73 14.47 -11.58
CA ARG A 78 -14.15 14.68 -11.23
C ARG A 78 -15.09 13.62 -11.81
N HIS A 79 -14.67 12.36 -11.77
CA HIS A 79 -15.55 11.25 -12.12
C HIS A 79 -16.75 11.16 -11.16
N SER A 80 -17.85 10.58 -11.64
CA SER A 80 -19.05 10.36 -10.82
C SER A 80 -18.76 9.36 -9.70
N SER A 81 -19.17 9.71 -8.47
CA SER A 81 -19.16 8.79 -7.33
C SER A 81 -20.33 7.80 -7.43
N TYR A 82 -20.03 6.51 -7.24
CA TYR A 82 -21.05 5.47 -7.11
C TYR A 82 -21.53 5.38 -5.66
N ALA A 83 -22.85 5.48 -5.47
CA ALA A 83 -23.46 5.26 -4.16
C ALA A 83 -23.49 3.76 -3.86
N TYR A 84 -22.84 3.36 -2.78
CA TYR A 84 -22.74 1.98 -2.34
C TYR A 84 -23.25 1.85 -0.90
N ASP A 85 -24.25 1.00 -0.70
CA ASP A 85 -24.87 0.77 0.61
C ASP A 85 -24.01 -0.13 1.54
N GLY A 86 -22.97 -0.78 1.01
CA GLY A 86 -22.09 -1.64 1.77
C GLY A 86 -20.88 -0.92 2.37
N ASP A 87 -20.10 -1.66 3.17
CA ASP A 87 -18.88 -1.13 3.78
C ASP A 87 -17.78 -0.89 2.73
N VAL A 88 -17.34 0.36 2.59
CA VAL A 88 -16.17 0.74 1.79
C VAL A 88 -14.90 0.51 2.60
N ARG A 89 -14.39 -0.72 2.55
CA ARG A 89 -13.18 -1.16 3.25
C ARG A 89 -12.35 -2.14 2.42
N VAL A 90 -11.06 -2.23 2.75
CA VAL A 90 -10.15 -3.21 2.13
C VAL A 90 -10.74 -4.62 2.30
N GLY A 91 -10.72 -5.36 1.19
CA GLY A 91 -11.21 -6.72 1.07
C GLY A 91 -12.68 -6.85 0.64
N ALA A 92 -13.47 -5.77 0.62
CA ALA A 92 -14.84 -5.78 0.12
C ALA A 92 -14.86 -5.82 -1.43
N THR A 93 -15.88 -6.47 -2.01
CA THR A 93 -16.00 -6.63 -3.47
C THR A 93 -17.10 -5.75 -4.02
N LEU A 94 -16.75 -4.89 -4.97
CA LEU A 94 -17.71 -3.98 -5.61
C LEU A 94 -18.53 -4.67 -6.72
N PRO A 95 -19.77 -4.20 -6.97
CA PRO A 95 -20.61 -4.70 -8.05
C PRO A 95 -19.95 -4.63 -9.43
N GLY A 96 -20.27 -5.59 -10.30
CA GLY A 96 -19.75 -5.63 -11.67
C GLY A 96 -20.52 -4.73 -12.64
N THR A 97 -21.68 -4.22 -12.20
CA THR A 97 -22.62 -3.45 -13.00
C THR A 97 -22.94 -2.15 -12.27
N GLY A 98 -23.07 -1.05 -13.00
CA GLY A 98 -23.35 0.28 -12.43
C GLY A 98 -22.12 1.03 -11.91
N VAL A 99 -21.01 0.33 -11.62
CA VAL A 99 -19.73 0.93 -11.24
C VAL A 99 -18.84 1.07 -12.48
N THR A 100 -18.34 2.29 -12.72
CA THR A 100 -17.31 2.53 -13.73
C THR A 100 -15.93 2.34 -13.12
N TYR A 101 -15.08 1.57 -13.79
CA TYR A 101 -13.71 1.30 -13.38
C TYR A 101 -12.76 1.94 -14.38
N TYR A 102 -11.79 2.68 -13.86
CA TYR A 102 -10.79 3.41 -14.63
C TYR A 102 -9.41 2.79 -14.39
N ASP A 103 -8.56 2.81 -15.41
CA ASP A 103 -7.19 2.33 -15.25
C ASP A 103 -6.37 3.32 -14.43
N VAL A 104 -5.51 2.82 -13.55
CA VAL A 104 -4.58 3.68 -12.81
C VAL A 104 -3.45 4.10 -13.75
N PRO A 105 -3.15 5.41 -13.87
CA PRO A 105 -2.04 5.87 -14.70
C PRO A 105 -0.71 5.23 -14.27
N SER A 106 0.13 4.90 -15.25
CA SER A 106 1.36 4.11 -15.04
C SER A 106 2.38 4.79 -14.12
N GLU A 107 2.31 6.12 -13.98
CA GLU A 107 3.12 6.95 -13.08
C GLU A 107 2.89 6.69 -11.58
N TYR A 108 1.81 6.03 -11.20
CA TYR A 108 1.46 5.73 -9.80
C TYR A 108 1.83 4.31 -9.37
N ASN A 109 2.54 3.55 -10.21
CA ASN A 109 3.08 2.21 -9.93
C ASN A 109 2.06 1.14 -9.46
N ALA A 110 0.75 1.42 -9.44
CA ALA A 110 -0.32 0.48 -9.09
C ALA A 110 -0.71 -0.42 -10.27
N ARG A 111 0.27 -1.13 -10.84
CA ARG A 111 0.08 -1.92 -12.05
C ARG A 111 -0.96 -3.02 -11.85
N GLY A 112 -1.91 -3.10 -12.79
CA GLY A 112 -2.95 -4.12 -12.79
C GLY A 112 -4.10 -3.86 -11.81
N ALA A 113 -4.04 -2.77 -11.04
CA ALA A 113 -5.17 -2.23 -10.31
C ALA A 113 -5.98 -1.28 -11.19
N ARG A 114 -7.26 -1.17 -10.87
CA ARG A 114 -8.17 -0.16 -11.40
C ARG A 114 -8.66 0.70 -10.25
N TYR A 115 -9.17 1.88 -10.55
CA TYR A 115 -9.75 2.76 -9.54
C TYR A 115 -11.19 3.12 -9.88
N THR A 116 -11.93 3.49 -8.85
CA THR A 116 -13.27 4.06 -8.95
C THR A 116 -13.52 4.96 -7.74
N ILE A 117 -14.60 5.75 -7.77
CA ILE A 117 -14.99 6.62 -6.66
C ILE A 117 -16.29 6.04 -6.08
N VAL A 118 -16.26 5.71 -4.79
CA VAL A 118 -17.40 5.11 -4.08
C VAL A 118 -17.68 5.93 -2.84
N ASN A 119 -18.91 6.40 -2.67
CA ASN A 119 -19.29 7.26 -1.53
C ASN A 119 -18.30 8.42 -1.33
N ASP A 120 -17.89 9.05 -2.44
CA ASP A 120 -16.94 10.18 -2.51
C ASP A 120 -15.51 9.85 -2.07
N ARG A 121 -15.19 8.55 -1.93
CA ARG A 121 -13.86 8.05 -1.59
C ARG A 121 -13.25 7.33 -2.81
N PRO A 122 -12.07 7.75 -3.28
CA PRO A 122 -11.33 6.98 -4.27
C PRO A 122 -10.89 5.64 -3.67
N VAL A 123 -11.10 4.57 -4.43
CA VAL A 123 -10.67 3.22 -4.04
C VAL A 123 -9.93 2.55 -5.19
N LEU A 124 -8.94 1.73 -4.83
CA LEU A 124 -8.27 0.84 -5.77
C LEU A 124 -8.82 -0.56 -5.64
N VAL A 125 -9.01 -1.22 -6.78
CA VAL A 125 -9.53 -2.58 -6.88
C VAL A 125 -8.63 -3.46 -7.73
N ASP A 126 -8.62 -4.75 -7.41
CA ASP A 126 -8.00 -5.76 -8.25
C ASP A 126 -8.89 -6.16 -9.46
N ARG A 127 -8.44 -7.16 -10.23
CA ARG A 127 -9.20 -7.69 -11.37
C ARG A 127 -10.55 -8.28 -10.98
N SER A 128 -10.67 -8.79 -9.74
CA SER A 128 -11.88 -9.37 -9.17
C SER A 128 -12.83 -8.32 -8.58
N ARG A 129 -12.52 -7.01 -8.72
CA ARG A 129 -13.26 -5.88 -8.14
C ARG A 129 -13.22 -5.83 -6.61
N ARG A 130 -12.22 -6.50 -6.01
CA ARG A 130 -11.99 -6.44 -4.58
C ARG A 130 -11.19 -5.18 -4.26
N ILE A 131 -11.66 -4.40 -3.30
CA ILE A 131 -10.96 -3.22 -2.79
C ILE A 131 -9.65 -3.69 -2.16
N VAL A 132 -8.54 -3.21 -2.68
CA VAL A 132 -7.20 -3.47 -2.15
C VAL A 132 -6.67 -2.27 -1.38
N GLU A 133 -7.18 -1.08 -1.67
CA GLU A 133 -6.79 0.15 -1.01
C GLU A 133 -7.93 1.18 -1.01
N VAL A 134 -8.07 1.92 0.09
CA VAL A 134 -8.96 3.07 0.18
C VAL A 134 -8.10 4.32 0.35
N ILE A 135 -8.38 5.35 -0.45
CA ILE A 135 -7.60 6.58 -0.50
C ILE A 135 -8.34 7.64 0.32
N ASP A 136 -7.86 7.87 1.56
CA ASP A 136 -8.46 8.82 2.50
C ASP A 136 -7.84 10.21 2.48
#